data_AF-A0A2E5IPC2-F1
#
_entry.id   AF-A0A2E5IPC2-F1
#
_cell.length_a   1.000
_cell.length_b   1.000
_cell.length_c   1.000
_cell.angle_alpha   90.00
_cell.angle_beta   90.00
_cell.angle_gamma   90.00
#
_symmetry.space_group_name_H-M   'P 1'
#
loop_
_entity.id
_entity.type
_entity.pdbx_description
1 polymer ?
#
loop_
_entity_poly.entity_id
_entity_poly.type
_entity_poly.pdbx_seq_one_letter_code
_entity_poly.pdbx_strand_id
1 'polypeptide(L)'
;QDPINVMYTLYQFPKMIESFEKCLISLKEWYELENPVICKGKHFEKEELDSCKKHKSLHPVTNKKEEIVYFEDSAMKKMIELHKKLREQKSSNG
;
A
#
# COMPACT_ATOMS: atom_id res chain seq x y z
N GLN A 1 19.85 -7.20 11.37
CA GLN A 1 18.91 -7.99 10.56
C GLN A 1 18.95 -7.43 9.16
N ASP A 2 19.24 -8.27 8.17
CA ASP A 2 19.45 -7.87 6.78
C ASP A 2 18.15 -7.40 6.12
N PRO A 3 18.07 -6.16 5.59
CA PRO A 3 16.86 -5.63 4.95
C PRO A 3 16.45 -6.41 3.68
N ILE A 4 17.40 -7.12 3.06
CA ILE A 4 17.16 -8.01 1.90
C ILE A 4 16.26 -9.20 2.28
N ASN A 5 16.31 -9.65 3.54
CA ASN A 5 15.62 -10.86 3.96
C ASN A 5 14.09 -10.65 4.02
N VAL A 6 13.63 -9.45 4.39
CA VAL A 6 12.20 -9.11 4.45
C VAL A 6 11.56 -9.13 3.06
N MET A 7 12.23 -8.53 2.06
CA MET A 7 11.71 -8.50 0.69
C MET A 7 11.66 -9.91 0.09
N TYR A 8 12.67 -10.74 0.38
CA TYR A 8 12.68 -12.15 -0.01
C TYR A 8 11.56 -12.96 0.66
N THR A 9 11.23 -12.65 1.92
CA THR A 9 10.17 -13.37 2.64
C THR A 9 8.79 -13.07 2.03
N LEU A 10 8.56 -11.84 1.53
CA LEU A 10 7.29 -11.47 0.90
C LEU A 10 7.02 -12.23 -0.41
N TYR A 11 8.06 -12.46 -1.23
CA TYR A 11 7.95 -13.26 -2.46
C TYR A 11 7.76 -14.76 -2.19
N GLN A 12 8.07 -15.25 -0.98
CA GLN A 12 7.92 -16.66 -0.60
C GLN A 12 6.52 -17.04 -0.11
N PHE A 13 5.56 -16.11 -0.06
CA PHE A 13 4.18 -16.40 0.27
C PHE A 13 3.27 -16.26 -0.97
N PRO A 14 3.02 -17.36 -1.72
CA PRO A 14 2.14 -17.37 -2.89
C PRO A 14 0.75 -16.76 -2.61
N LYS A 15 0.22 -16.98 -1.41
CA LYS A 15 -1.07 -16.42 -0.96
C LYS A 15 -1.07 -14.89 -0.86
N MET A 16 0.09 -14.28 -0.61
CA MET A 16 0.19 -12.83 -0.62
C MET A 16 0.14 -12.31 -2.06
N ILE A 17 0.87 -12.92 -2.99
CA ILE A 17 0.82 -12.58 -4.44
C ILE A 17 -0.62 -12.65 -4.97
N GLU A 18 -1.38 -13.69 -4.64
CA GLU A 18 -2.81 -13.77 -4.98
C GLU A 18 -3.67 -12.68 -4.31
N SER A 19 -3.28 -12.20 -3.13
CA SER A 19 -3.94 -11.06 -2.48
C SER A 19 -3.61 -9.74 -3.18
N PHE A 20 -2.41 -9.63 -3.77
CA PHE A 20 -2.00 -8.48 -4.58
C PHE A 20 -2.73 -8.40 -5.92
N GLU A 21 -3.03 -9.53 -6.59
CA GLU A 21 -3.81 -9.54 -7.84
C GLU A 21 -5.24 -8.97 -7.68
N LYS A 22 -5.79 -8.98 -6.46
CA LYS A 22 -7.10 -8.38 -6.15
C LYS A 22 -7.01 -6.92 -5.71
N CYS A 23 -5.81 -6.36 -5.61
CA CYS A 23 -5.64 -4.97 -5.23
C CYS A 23 -5.87 -4.04 -6.43
N LEU A 24 -6.48 -2.88 -6.18
CA LEU A 24 -6.75 -1.87 -7.23
C LEU A 24 -5.50 -1.08 -7.63
N ILE A 25 -4.41 -1.27 -6.92
CA ILE A 25 -3.15 -0.54 -7.09
C ILE A 25 -2.10 -1.59 -7.45
N SER A 26 -1.35 -1.36 -8.54
CA SER A 26 -0.26 -2.22 -8.96
C SER A 26 0.88 -2.24 -7.94
N LEU A 27 1.65 -3.33 -7.85
CA LEU A 27 2.79 -3.44 -6.92
C LEU A 27 3.80 -2.27 -7.07
N LYS A 28 3.89 -1.67 -8.26
CA LYS A 28 4.75 -0.52 -8.55
C LYS A 28 4.24 0.76 -7.88
N GLU A 29 2.93 1.00 -7.92
CA GLU A 29 2.27 2.15 -7.30
C GLU A 29 2.25 2.04 -5.76
N TRP A 30 2.33 0.82 -5.19
CA TRP A 30 2.41 0.64 -3.73
C TRP A 30 3.67 1.26 -3.12
N TYR A 31 4.82 1.14 -3.78
CA TYR A 31 6.08 1.72 -3.29
C TYR A 31 6.12 3.25 -3.37
N GLU A 32 5.14 3.84 -4.06
CA GLU A 32 5.01 5.29 -4.24
C GLU A 32 4.07 5.92 -3.19
N LEU A 33 3.29 5.11 -2.46
CA LEU A 33 2.44 5.62 -1.38
C LEU A 33 3.28 6.27 -0.27
N GLU A 34 2.78 7.37 0.29
CA GLU A 34 3.38 8.09 1.41
C GLU A 34 2.66 7.79 2.73
N ASN A 35 1.33 7.77 2.71
CA ASN A 35 0.50 7.48 3.87
C ASN A 35 -0.52 6.38 3.53
N PRO A 36 -0.06 5.12 3.42
CA PRO A 36 -0.93 4.03 3.05
C PRO A 36 -1.99 3.78 4.12
N VAL A 37 -3.23 3.60 3.66
CA VAL A 37 -4.39 3.22 4.47
C VAL A 37 -5.10 2.02 3.86
N ILE A 38 -5.81 1.26 4.68
CA ILE A 38 -6.62 0.11 4.25
C ILE A 38 -8.10 0.40 4.43
N CYS A 39 -8.88 0.19 3.37
CA CYS A 39 -10.34 0.33 3.34
C CYS A 39 -10.95 -0.92 2.68
N LYS A 40 -11.79 -1.65 3.42
CA LYS A 40 -12.45 -2.90 2.96
C LYS A 40 -11.49 -3.88 2.25
N GLY A 41 -10.28 -4.05 2.80
CA GLY A 41 -9.26 -4.97 2.27
C GLY A 41 -8.49 -4.46 1.05
N LYS A 42 -8.65 -3.18 0.69
CA LYS A 42 -7.89 -2.53 -0.38
C LYS A 42 -7.05 -1.38 0.15
N HIS A 43 -5.87 -1.20 -0.42
CA HIS A 43 -4.94 -0.14 -0.02
C HIS A 43 -5.20 1.11 -0.85
N PHE A 44 -5.00 2.27 -0.24
CA PHE A 44 -5.17 3.60 -0.84
C PHE A 44 -4.14 4.57 -0.25
N GLU A 45 -3.92 5.70 -0.94
CA GLU A 45 -3.31 6.85 -0.29
C GLU A 45 -4.36 7.54 0.60
N LYS A 46 -3.95 8.00 1.78
CA LYS A 46 -4.88 8.59 2.76
C LYS A 46 -5.65 9.77 2.16
N GLU A 47 -4.96 10.60 1.38
CA GLU A 47 -5.53 11.80 0.76
C GLU A 47 -6.65 11.50 -0.22
N GLU A 48 -6.57 10.37 -0.94
CA GLU A 48 -7.61 9.94 -1.89
C GLU A 48 -8.92 9.63 -1.15
N LEU A 49 -8.85 8.88 -0.04
CA LEU A 49 -10.03 8.56 0.75
C LEU A 49 -10.58 9.77 1.50
N ASP A 50 -9.71 10.67 1.97
CA ASP A 50 -10.12 11.94 2.58
C ASP A 50 -10.85 12.84 1.58
N SER A 51 -10.38 12.89 0.34
CA SER A 51 -11.06 13.59 -0.75
C SER A 51 -12.43 12.97 -1.04
N CYS A 52 -12.51 11.64 -1.17
CA CYS A 52 -13.78 10.93 -1.39
C CYS A 52 -14.81 11.21 -0.27
N LYS A 53 -14.36 11.20 0.99
CA LYS A 53 -15.19 11.57 2.15
C LYS A 53 -15.75 12.99 2.04
N LYS A 54 -14.90 13.96 1.70
CA LYS A 54 -15.28 15.38 1.58
C LYS A 54 -16.30 15.62 0.46
N HIS A 55 -16.13 14.93 -0.67
CA HIS A 55 -16.98 15.12 -1.85
C HIS A 55 -18.30 14.33 -1.83
N LYS A 56 -18.59 13.56 -0.75
CA LYS A 56 -19.76 12.67 -0.66
C LYS A 56 -19.89 11.76 -1.90
N SER A 57 -18.76 11.29 -2.42
CA SER A 57 -18.71 10.43 -3.60
C SER A 57 -19.21 9.01 -3.28
N LEU A 58 -19.37 8.19 -4.31
CA LEU A 58 -19.58 6.76 -4.13
C LEU A 58 -18.35 6.13 -3.48
N HIS A 59 -18.56 5.15 -2.60
CA HIS A 59 -17.50 4.45 -1.92
C HIS A 59 -16.55 3.81 -2.95
N PRO A 60 -15.24 4.07 -2.91
CA PRO A 60 -14.30 3.71 -4.00
C PRO A 60 -14.15 2.20 -4.21
N VAL A 61 -14.39 1.39 -3.16
CA VAL A 61 -14.34 -0.08 -3.25
C VAL A 61 -15.65 -0.70 -3.75
N THR A 62 -16.81 -0.22 -3.32
CA THR A 62 -18.10 -0.88 -3.52
C THR A 62 -18.99 -0.17 -4.54
N ASN A 63 -18.62 1.05 -4.93
CA ASN A 63 -19.37 1.94 -5.80
C ASN A 63 -20.80 2.26 -5.30
N LYS A 64 -21.02 2.26 -3.98
CA LYS A 64 -22.31 2.55 -3.34
C LYS A 64 -22.23 3.82 -2.49
N LYS A 65 -23.38 4.47 -2.23
CA LYS A 65 -23.47 5.57 -1.25
C LYS A 65 -23.45 4.97 0.16
N GLU A 66 -22.29 4.92 0.79
CA GLU A 66 -22.09 4.46 2.16
C GLU A 66 -20.90 5.19 2.80
N GLU A 67 -20.78 5.08 4.13
CA GLU A 67 -19.65 5.67 4.85
C GLU A 67 -18.33 5.01 4.46
N ILE A 68 -17.31 5.84 4.21
CA ILE A 68 -15.95 5.38 3.95
C ILE A 68 -15.23 5.29 5.30
N VAL A 69 -14.91 4.08 5.75
CA VAL A 69 -14.09 3.85 6.95
C VAL A 69 -12.77 3.20 6.52
N TYR A 70 -11.66 3.71 7.03
CA TYR A 70 -10.32 3.22 6.71
C TYR A 70 -9.41 3.29 7.94
N PHE A 71 -8.32 2.52 7.92
CA PHE A 71 -7.33 2.45 8.99
C PHE A 71 -5.93 2.68 8.43
N GLU A 72 -5.03 3.22 9.25
CA GLU A 72 -3.62 3.35 8.88
C GLU A 72 -2.98 1.96 8.67
N ASP A 73 -2.25 1.82 7.56
CA ASP A 73 -1.52 0.59 7.26
C ASP A 73 -0.04 0.74 7.64
N SER A 74 0.23 0.63 8.93
CA SER A 74 1.58 0.77 9.48
C SER A 74 2.56 -0.30 8.97
N ALA A 75 2.06 -1.48 8.60
CA ALA A 75 2.87 -2.56 8.04
C ALA A 75 3.34 -2.19 6.63
N MET A 76 2.43 -1.72 5.80
CA MET A 76 2.75 -1.17 4.48
C MET A 76 3.76 -0.03 4.58
N LYS A 77 3.50 0.95 5.46
CA LYS A 77 4.36 2.13 5.59
C LYS A 77 5.81 1.75 5.87
N LYS A 78 6.04 0.79 6.78
CA LYS A 78 7.37 0.24 7.07
C LYS A 78 8.00 -0.47 5.87
N MET A 79 7.21 -1.22 5.09
CA MET A 79 7.70 -1.90 3.90
C MET A 79 8.17 -0.89 2.83
N ILE A 80 7.40 0.17 2.60
CA ILE A 80 7.73 1.23 1.66
C ILE A 80 9.00 1.97 2.11
N GLU A 81 9.08 2.36 3.38
CA GLU A 81 10.27 3.02 3.94
C GLU A 81 11.53 2.17 3.79
N LEU A 82 11.42 0.85 4.04
CA LEU A 82 12.52 -0.08 3.84
C LEU A 82 12.96 -0.15 2.37
N HIS A 83 12.00 -0.22 1.44
CA HIS A 83 12.28 -0.25 0.01
C HIS A 83 12.98 1.04 -0.45
N LYS A 84 12.53 2.20 0.01
CA LYS A 84 13.15 3.50 -0.30
C LYS A 84 14.61 3.55 0.17
N LYS A 85 14.89 3.14 1.42
CA LYS A 85 16.26 3.04 1.97
C LYS A 85 17.16 2.10 1.17
N LEU A 86 16.64 0.94 0.78
CA LEU A 86 17.39 -0.03 -0.04
C LEU A 86 17.71 0.51 -1.43
N ARG A 87 16.81 1.32 -2.03
CA ARG A 87 17.05 1.96 -3.32
C ARG A 87 18.15 3.02 -3.23
N GLU A 88 18.11 3.87 -2.20
CA GLU A 88 19.13 4.91 -1.97
C GLU A 88 20.53 4.31 -1.77
N GLN A 89 20.64 3.24 -0.97
CA GLN A 89 21.92 2.55 -0.75
C GLN A 89 22.52 1.94 -2.02
N LYS A 90 21.68 1.45 -2.95
CA LYS A 90 22.14 0.95 -4.25
C LYS A 90 22.66 2.07 -5.16
N SER A 91 22.08 3.26 -5.08
CA SER A 91 22.53 4.42 -5.86
C SER A 91 23.81 5.06 -5.34
N SER A 92 24.16 4.88 -4.06
CA SER A 92 25.40 5.42 -3.47
C SER A 92 26.63 4.53 -3.64
N ASN A 93 26.44 3.25 -4.04
CA ASN A 93 27.51 2.27 -4.23
C ASN A 93 27.81 2.00 -5.72
N GLY A 94 27.31 2.85 -6.63
CA GLY A 94 27.50 2.76 -8.08
C GLY A 94 28.29 3.93 -8.63
#